data_AF-A0A418M7M8-F1
#
_entry.id   AF-A0A418M7M8-F1
#
_cell.length_a   1.000
_cell.length_b   1.000
_cell.length_c   1.000
_cell.angle_alpha   90.00
_cell.angle_beta   90.00
_cell.angle_gamma   90.00
#
_symmetry.space_group_name_H-M   'P 1'
#
loop_
_entity.id
_entity.type
_entity.pdbx_description
1 polymer ?
#
loop_
_entity_poly.entity_id
_entity_poly.type
_entity_poly.pdbx_seq_one_letter_code
_entity_poly.pdbx_strand_id
1 'polypeptide(L)'
;MEFPDMIGLAQLSDEQRQQQLSTLFQQLMPLPASEQVSLMKALIQQMAEKATDVQYLNVCKTNLQIAAQLPDSDLKGFLAIRAQAASQLTPNLADRDKKLLQEALGKADPTIQEKIMKNF
;
A
#
# COMPACT_ATOMS: atom_id res chain seq x y z
N MET A 1 17.67 -8.09 3.54
CA MET A 1 16.51 -8.15 2.64
C MET A 1 16.75 -7.14 1.54
N GLU A 2 16.70 -7.54 0.27
CA GLU A 2 16.77 -6.59 -0.83
C GLU A 2 15.47 -5.78 -0.88
N PHE A 3 15.57 -4.50 -1.24
CA PHE A 3 14.41 -3.62 -1.31
C PHE A 3 13.53 -4.06 -2.51
N PRO A 4 12.23 -4.30 -2.32
CA PRO A 4 11.35 -4.72 -3.42
C PRO A 4 11.36 -3.71 -4.56
N ASP A 5 11.41 -4.19 -5.81
CA ASP A 5 11.23 -3.34 -6.98
C ASP A 5 9.73 -3.07 -7.23
N MET A 6 9.21 -2.00 -6.64
CA MET A 6 7.82 -1.63 -6.83
C MET A 6 7.48 -1.21 -8.26
N ILE A 7 8.47 -0.78 -9.05
CA ILE A 7 8.23 -0.36 -10.43
C ILE A 7 8.07 -1.56 -11.35
N GLY A 8 8.90 -2.59 -11.17
CA GLY A 8 8.68 -3.89 -11.80
C GLY A 8 7.32 -4.47 -11.42
N LEU A 9 6.96 -4.45 -10.13
CA LEU A 9 5.66 -4.96 -9.65
C LEU A 9 4.46 -4.23 -10.26
N ALA A 10 4.55 -2.92 -10.45
CA ALA A 10 3.47 -2.12 -11.02
C ALA A 10 3.21 -2.40 -12.51
N GLN A 11 4.14 -3.06 -13.21
CA GLN A 11 4.00 -3.45 -14.62
C GLN A 11 3.42 -4.85 -14.81
N LEU A 12 3.32 -5.63 -13.73
CA LEU A 12 2.76 -6.99 -13.77
C LEU A 12 1.25 -6.98 -14.03
N SER A 13 0.75 -8.10 -14.53
CA SER A 13 -0.70 -8.35 -14.60
C SER A 13 -1.32 -8.30 -13.19
N ASP A 14 -2.63 -8.09 -13.12
CA ASP A 14 -3.33 -7.96 -11.84
C ASP A 14 -3.11 -9.19 -10.93
N GLU A 15 -3.18 -10.40 -11.50
CA GLU A 15 -2.95 -11.66 -10.80
C GLU A 15 -1.51 -11.78 -10.26
N GLN A 16 -0.52 -11.53 -11.13
CA GLN A 16 0.89 -11.59 -10.74
C GLN A 16 1.23 -10.52 -9.69
N ARG A 17 0.72 -9.30 -9.87
CA ARG A 17 0.90 -8.19 -8.92
C ARG A 17 0.30 -8.55 -7.56
N GLN A 18 -0.90 -9.13 -7.54
CA GLN A 18 -1.54 -9.58 -6.30
C GLN A 18 -0.71 -10.65 -5.59
N GLN A 19 -0.23 -11.67 -6.32
CA GLN A 19 0.59 -12.72 -5.74
C GLN A 19 1.88 -12.17 -5.11
N GLN A 20 2.59 -11.31 -5.84
CA GLN A 20 3.85 -10.74 -5.37
C GLN A 20 3.65 -9.76 -4.21
N LEU A 21 2.64 -8.88 -4.27
CA LEU A 21 2.33 -7.96 -3.19
C LEU A 21 1.82 -8.68 -1.94
N SER A 22 1.07 -9.78 -2.10
CA SER A 22 0.67 -10.61 -0.95
C SER A 22 1.88 -11.25 -0.27
N THR A 23 2.86 -11.71 -1.06
CA THR A 23 4.12 -12.25 -0.54
C THR A 23 4.91 -11.18 0.20
N LEU A 24 5.02 -9.99 -0.38
CA LEU A 24 5.67 -8.84 0.28
C LEU A 24 4.95 -8.47 1.59
N PHE A 25 3.63 -8.48 1.59
CA PHE A 25 2.83 -8.21 2.78
C PHE A 25 3.10 -9.21 3.90
N GLN A 26 3.13 -10.51 3.57
CA GLN A 26 3.44 -11.58 4.52
C GLN A 26 4.87 -11.47 5.09
N GLN A 27 5.82 -10.93 4.32
CA GLN A 27 7.18 -10.66 4.79
C GLN A 27 7.28 -9.40 5.66
N LEU A 28 6.42 -8.41 5.43
CA LEU A 28 6.38 -7.15 6.20
C LEU A 28 5.78 -7.37 7.60
N MET A 29 4.67 -8.10 7.71
CA MET A 29 3.90 -8.28 8.94
C MET A 29 4.68 -8.80 10.17
N PRO A 30 5.66 -9.72 10.06
CA PRO A 30 6.42 -10.18 11.22
C PRO A 30 7.55 -9.24 11.65
N LEU A 31 7.88 -8.20 10.86
CA LEU A 31 8.96 -7.28 11.20
C LEU A 31 8.60 -6.39 12.41
N PRO A 32 9.60 -5.87 13.15
CA PRO A 32 9.35 -4.83 14.15
C PRO A 32 8.66 -3.60 13.55
N ALA A 33 7.79 -2.95 14.31
CA ALA A 33 7.00 -1.80 13.83
C ALA A 33 7.87 -0.69 13.19
N SER A 34 9.06 -0.40 13.73
CA SER A 34 9.99 0.57 13.16
C SER A 34 10.51 0.16 11.78
N GLU A 35 10.78 -1.13 11.58
CA GLU A 35 11.21 -1.67 10.29
C GLU A 35 10.05 -1.69 9.30
N GLN A 36 8.84 -2.02 9.76
CA GLN A 36 7.64 -1.95 8.93
C GLN A 36 7.39 -0.55 8.39
N VAL A 37 7.47 0.46 9.26
CA VAL A 37 7.31 1.87 8.87
C VAL A 37 8.40 2.28 7.89
N SER A 38 9.66 1.94 8.16
CA SER A 38 10.79 2.27 7.29
C SER A 38 10.66 1.63 5.90
N LEU A 39 10.31 0.34 5.85
CA LEU A 39 10.12 -0.39 4.59
C LEU A 39 8.91 0.17 3.83
N MET A 40 7.76 0.30 4.50
CA MET A 40 6.55 0.89 3.91
C MET A 40 6.82 2.29 3.35
N LYS A 41 7.55 3.14 4.09
CA LYS A 41 7.91 4.49 3.63
C LYS A 41 8.67 4.44 2.31
N ALA A 42 9.70 3.61 2.21
CA ALA A 42 10.50 3.58 1.00
C ALA A 42 9.79 2.89 -0.18
N LEU A 43 8.85 1.96 0.06
CA LEU A 43 7.95 1.45 -0.99
C LEU A 43 7.02 2.55 -1.53
N ILE A 44 6.41 3.34 -0.62
CA ILE A 44 5.54 4.47 -0.99
C ILE A 44 6.36 5.52 -1.75
N GLN A 45 7.56 5.85 -1.26
CA GLN A 45 8.45 6.80 -1.90
C GLN A 45 8.84 6.37 -3.32
N GLN A 46 9.22 5.10 -3.51
CA GLN A 46 9.57 4.58 -4.84
C GLN A 46 8.41 4.73 -5.83
N MET A 47 7.18 4.41 -5.40
CA MET A 47 5.98 4.57 -6.22
C MET A 47 5.68 6.05 -6.50
N ALA A 48 5.73 6.90 -5.48
CA ALA A 48 5.44 8.33 -5.58
C ALA A 48 6.47 9.10 -6.40
N GLU A 49 7.70 8.62 -6.50
CA GLU A 49 8.74 9.25 -7.31
C GLU A 49 8.73 8.74 -8.76
N LYS A 50 8.57 7.43 -8.97
CA LYS A 50 8.93 6.80 -10.25
C LYS A 50 7.75 6.22 -11.03
N ALA A 51 6.65 5.88 -10.37
CA ALA A 51 5.50 5.29 -11.05
C ALA A 51 4.70 6.36 -11.80
N THR A 52 4.07 5.95 -12.90
CA THR A 52 2.95 6.71 -13.48
C THR A 52 1.73 6.64 -12.57
N ASP A 53 0.80 7.58 -12.70
CA ASP A 53 -0.44 7.57 -11.91
C ASP A 53 -1.24 6.28 -12.11
N VAL A 54 -1.28 5.74 -13.34
CA VAL A 54 -1.95 4.47 -13.66
C VAL A 54 -1.32 3.30 -12.91
N GLN A 55 0.01 3.19 -12.96
CA GLN A 55 0.77 2.14 -12.26
C GLN A 55 0.53 2.20 -10.75
N TYR A 56 0.57 3.40 -10.18
CA TYR A 56 0.35 3.60 -8.75
C TYR A 56 -1.09 3.27 -8.35
N LEU A 57 -2.08 3.75 -9.10
CA LEU A 57 -3.49 3.38 -8.87
C LEU A 57 -3.69 1.87 -8.86
N ASN A 58 -3.07 1.16 -9.79
CA ASN A 58 -3.17 -0.30 -9.88
C ASN A 58 -2.55 -0.99 -8.66
N VAL A 59 -1.40 -0.53 -8.18
CA VAL A 59 -0.80 -1.03 -6.93
C VAL A 59 -1.67 -0.70 -5.72
N CYS A 60 -2.20 0.53 -5.61
CA CYS A 60 -3.10 0.92 -4.53
C CYS A 60 -4.36 0.04 -4.49
N LYS A 61 -4.99 -0.23 -5.64
CA LYS A 61 -6.14 -1.12 -5.73
C LYS A 61 -5.82 -2.52 -5.25
N THR A 62 -4.72 -3.10 -5.73
CA THR A 62 -4.27 -4.43 -5.30
C THR A 62 -3.98 -4.47 -3.80
N ASN A 63 -3.33 -3.43 -3.25
CA ASN A 63 -3.07 -3.33 -1.82
C ASN A 63 -4.35 -3.22 -0.99
N LEU A 64 -5.36 -2.47 -1.45
CA LEU A 64 -6.67 -2.38 -0.78
C LEU A 64 -7.39 -3.73 -0.76
N GLN A 65 -7.34 -4.48 -1.87
CA GLN A 65 -7.90 -5.83 -1.96
C GLN A 65 -7.22 -6.78 -0.97
N ILE A 66 -5.89 -6.76 -0.89
CA ILE A 66 -5.12 -7.59 0.05
C ILE A 66 -5.44 -7.18 1.49
N ALA A 67 -5.40 -5.88 1.80
CA ALA A 67 -5.65 -5.37 3.15
C ALA A 67 -7.07 -5.71 3.64
N ALA A 68 -8.08 -5.65 2.77
CA ALA A 68 -9.46 -5.96 3.13
C ALA A 68 -9.68 -7.44 3.51
N GLN A 69 -8.76 -8.35 3.16
CA GLN A 69 -8.81 -9.76 3.56
C GLN A 69 -8.32 -10.00 4.98
N LEU A 70 -7.71 -9.00 5.62
CA LEU A 70 -7.18 -9.13 6.97
C LEU A 70 -8.29 -9.09 8.03
N PRO A 71 -8.06 -9.75 9.19
CA PRO A 71 -8.84 -9.48 10.40
C PRO A 71 -8.82 -7.98 10.75
N ASP A 72 -9.90 -7.47 11.37
CA ASP A 72 -10.01 -6.04 11.73
C ASP A 72 -8.82 -5.55 12.58
N SER A 73 -8.33 -6.38 13.51
CA SER A 73 -7.17 -6.06 14.35
C SER A 73 -5.91 -5.80 13.53
N ASP A 74 -5.64 -6.67 12.57
CA ASP A 74 -4.42 -6.66 11.77
C ASP A 74 -4.49 -5.57 10.71
N LEU A 75 -5.69 -5.37 10.13
CA LEU A 75 -5.97 -4.27 9.22
C LEU A 75 -5.72 -2.92 9.88
N LYS A 76 -6.23 -2.71 11.09
CA LYS A 76 -6.02 -1.45 11.82
C LYS A 76 -4.55 -1.18 12.08
N GLY A 77 -3.79 -2.19 12.50
CA GLY A 77 -2.34 -2.09 12.66
C GLY A 77 -1.64 -1.73 11.35
N PHE A 78 -1.98 -2.42 10.26
CA PHE A 78 -1.42 -2.15 8.94
C PHE A 78 -1.71 -0.72 8.45
N LEU A 79 -2.95 -0.24 8.59
CA LEU A 79 -3.34 1.11 8.20
C LEU A 79 -2.60 2.17 9.02
N ALA A 80 -2.39 1.95 10.32
CA ALA A 80 -1.61 2.84 11.16
C ALA A 80 -0.14 2.93 10.70
N ILE A 81 0.50 1.80 10.38
CA ILE A 81 1.86 1.76 9.84
C ILE A 81 1.93 2.52 8.51
N ARG A 82 0.96 2.29 7.61
CA ARG A 82 0.89 2.96 6.31
C ARG A 82 0.73 4.48 6.46
N ALA A 83 -0.15 4.93 7.35
CA ALA A 83 -0.35 6.34 7.64
C ALA A 83 0.91 6.99 8.21
N GLN A 84 1.58 6.32 9.15
CA GLN A 84 2.84 6.79 9.73
C GLN A 84 3.98 6.84 8.70
N ALA A 85 4.06 5.86 7.79
CA ALA A 85 5.03 5.86 6.72
C ALA A 85 4.80 7.03 5.75
N ALA A 86 3.55 7.29 5.35
CA ALA A 86 3.19 8.40 4.49
C ALA A 86 3.48 9.76 5.14
N SER A 87 3.28 9.91 6.45
CA SER A 87 3.56 11.16 7.18
C SER A 87 5.05 11.51 7.28
N GLN A 88 5.95 10.58 6.96
CA GLN A 88 7.41 10.78 6.96
C GLN A 88 7.97 11.12 5.58
N LEU A 89 7.13 11.21 4.55
CA LEU A 89 7.51 11.61 3.21
C LEU A 89 7.61 13.14 3.12
N THR A 90 8.26 13.63 2.05
CA THR A 90 8.19 15.05 1.71
C THR A 90 6.75 15.44 1.33
N PRO A 91 6.31 16.69 1.57
CA PRO A 91 4.92 17.09 1.36
C PRO A 91 4.37 16.72 -0.02
N ASN A 92 5.14 16.97 -1.09
CA ASN A 92 4.72 16.66 -2.47
C ASN A 92 4.45 15.16 -2.69
N LEU A 93 5.27 14.29 -2.10
CA LEU A 93 5.10 12.84 -2.24
C LEU A 93 3.95 12.32 -1.36
N ALA A 94 3.79 12.86 -0.16
CA ALA A 94 2.68 12.55 0.74
C ALA A 94 1.32 12.93 0.11
N ASP A 95 1.24 14.12 -0.50
CA ASP A 95 0.03 14.58 -1.19
C ASP A 95 -0.31 13.70 -2.39
N ARG A 96 0.71 13.29 -3.16
CA ARG A 96 0.53 12.37 -4.29
C ARG A 96 0.04 11.00 -3.83
N ASP A 97 0.66 10.40 -2.81
CA ASP A 97 0.22 9.12 -2.23
C ASP A 97 -1.23 9.21 -1.74
N LYS A 98 -1.56 10.26 -0.98
CA LYS A 98 -2.90 10.49 -0.46
C LYS A 98 -3.93 10.58 -1.59
N LYS A 99 -3.67 11.39 -2.62
CA LYS A 99 -4.57 11.53 -3.78
C LYS A 99 -4.84 10.19 -4.45
N LEU A 100 -3.78 9.43 -4.77
CA LEU A 100 -3.91 8.19 -5.52
C LEU A 100 -4.51 7.05 -4.69
N LEU A 101 -4.22 7.02 -3.38
CA LEU A 101 -4.87 6.09 -2.45
C LEU A 101 -6.37 6.38 -2.32
N GLN A 102 -6.75 7.66 -2.17
CA GLN A 102 -8.15 8.06 -2.11
C GLN A 102 -8.89 7.75 -3.41
N GLU A 103 -8.25 7.99 -4.56
CA GLU A 103 -8.82 7.64 -5.86
C GLU A 103 -8.99 6.13 -6.02
N ALA A 104 -8.01 5.34 -5.58
CA ALA A 104 -8.10 3.88 -5.58
C ALA A 104 -9.22 3.38 -4.66
N LEU A 105 -9.35 3.97 -3.47
CA LEU A 105 -10.42 3.65 -2.51
C LEU A 105 -11.79 3.97 -3.09
N GLY A 106 -11.98 5.16 -3.66
CA GLY A 106 -13.26 5.55 -4.28
C GLY A 106 -13.67 4.70 -5.49
N LYS A 107 -12.71 3.96 -6.08
CA LYS A 107 -12.93 3.02 -7.18
C LYS A 107 -13.01 1.55 -6.73
N ALA A 108 -12.79 1.25 -5.45
CA ALA A 108 -12.85 -0.11 -4.92
C ALA A 108 -14.30 -0.58 -4.75
N ASP A 109 -14.51 -1.89 -4.59
CA ASP A 109 -15.84 -2.43 -4.29
C ASP A 109 -16.37 -1.87 -2.96
N PRO A 110 -17.69 -1.63 -2.83
CA PRO A 110 -18.28 -1.02 -1.62
C PRO A 110 -17.92 -1.73 -0.32
N THR A 111 -17.80 -3.06 -0.34
CA THR A 111 -17.42 -3.87 0.83
C THR A 111 -15.97 -3.62 1.24
N ILE A 112 -15.06 -3.45 0.29
CA ILE A 112 -13.66 -3.06 0.56
C ILE A 112 -13.63 -1.64 1.11
N GLN A 113 -14.38 -0.70 0.51
CA GLN A 113 -14.45 0.68 0.99
C GLN A 113 -14.90 0.75 2.44
N GLU A 114 -16.03 0.11 2.76
CA GLU A 114 -16.59 0.07 4.11
C GLU A 114 -15.61 -0.56 5.10
N LYS A 115 -15.01 -1.70 4.74
CA LYS A 115 -14.03 -2.40 5.58
C LYS A 115 -12.81 -1.53 5.89
N ILE A 116 -12.27 -0.85 4.89
CA ILE A 116 -11.11 0.03 5.06
C ILE A 116 -11.50 1.26 5.90
N MET A 117 -12.60 1.94 5.58
CA MET A 117 -13.05 3.14 6.29
C MET A 117 -13.41 2.87 7.76
N LYS A 118 -13.97 1.70 8.08
CA LYS A 118 -14.26 1.29 9.46
C LYS A 118 -12.98 1.17 10.31
N ASN A 119 -11.84 0.86 9.69
CA ASN A 119 -10.59 0.56 10.36
C ASN A 119 -9.51 1.64 10.16
N PHE A 120 -9.83 2.73 9.46
CA PHE A 120 -8.92 3.85 9.19
C PHE A 120 -8.80 4.81 10.38
#